data_AF-A0A4Y8ZSH8-F1
#
_entry.id   AF-A0A4Y8ZSH8-F1
#
_cell.length_a   1.000
_cell.length_b   1.000
_cell.length_c   1.000
_cell.angle_alpha   90.00
_cell.angle_beta   90.00
_cell.angle_gamma   90.00
#
_symmetry.space_group_name_H-M   'P 1'
#
loop_
_entity.id
_entity.type
_entity.pdbx_description
1 polymer ?
#
loop_
_entity_poly.entity_id
_entity_poly.type
_entity_poly.pdbx_seq_one_letter_code
_entity_poly.pdbx_strand_id
1 'polypeptide(L)'
;MYDFDDGLRRLAQTPTPAKLVDLETAVLVRISGEMGEHASGGNSFCIALVAAALVFGIGAGTLPSREAKARTAIAPLGGASELAPSTLLVGR
;
A
#
# COMPACT_ATOMS: atom_id res chain seq x y z
N MET A 1 14.15 -15.08 34.04
CA MET A 1 13.67 -15.36 32.68
C MET A 1 12.20 -15.74 32.84
N TYR A 2 11.35 -14.74 32.92
CA TYR A 2 9.97 -14.87 33.40
C TYR A 2 9.03 -15.25 32.24
N ASP A 3 8.24 -16.29 32.46
CA ASP A 3 6.76 -16.22 32.60
C ASP A 3 5.95 -15.83 31.34
N PHE A 4 6.59 -15.67 30.19
CA PHE A 4 5.88 -15.55 28.91
C PHE A 4 5.26 -16.87 28.48
N ASP A 5 6.03 -17.97 28.53
CA ASP A 5 5.51 -19.29 28.19
C ASP A 5 4.41 -19.73 29.17
N ASP A 6 4.57 -19.42 30.45
CA ASP A 6 3.54 -19.67 31.45
C ASP A 6 2.30 -18.77 31.28
N GLY A 7 2.49 -17.51 30.91
CA GLY A 7 1.40 -16.60 30.53
C GLY A 7 0.64 -17.08 29.29
N LEU A 8 1.34 -17.52 28.25
CA LEU A 8 0.74 -18.08 27.03
C LEU A 8 0.02 -19.40 27.30
N ARG A 9 0.58 -20.26 28.16
CA ARG A 9 -0.05 -21.51 28.58
C ARG A 9 -1.35 -21.26 29.34
N ARG A 10 -1.39 -20.27 30.22
CA ARG A 10 -2.62 -19.85 30.92
C ARG A 10 -3.64 -19.26 29.96
N LEU A 11 -3.19 -18.46 29.00
CA LEU A 11 -4.06 -17.88 27.98
C LEU A 11 -4.69 -18.96 27.09
N ALA A 12 -3.91 -19.97 26.69
CA ALA A 12 -4.39 -21.11 25.91
C ALA A 12 -5.43 -21.97 26.64
N GLN A 13 -5.40 -21.96 27.98
CA GLN A 13 -6.38 -22.66 28.83
C GLN A 13 -7.64 -21.83 29.10
N THR A 14 -7.64 -20.55 28.73
CA THR A 14 -8.79 -19.67 28.96
C THR A 14 -9.85 -19.92 27.88
N PRO A 15 -11.11 -20.18 28.25
CA PRO A 15 -12.17 -20.37 27.27
C PRO A 15 -12.36 -19.12 26.42
N THR A 16 -12.50 -19.31 25.11
CA THR A 16 -12.69 -18.22 24.16
C THR A 16 -13.94 -17.41 24.53
N PRO A 17 -13.84 -16.08 24.71
CA PRO A 17 -14.99 -15.26 25.04
C PRO A 17 -16.07 -15.40 23.97
N ALA A 18 -17.33 -15.61 24.35
CA ALA A 18 -18.45 -15.72 23.40
C ALA A 18 -18.55 -14.49 22.47
N LYS A 19 -18.18 -13.31 22.96
CA LYS A 19 -18.11 -12.08 22.16
C LYS A 19 -17.13 -12.14 20.98
N LEU A 20 -16.09 -12.98 21.05
CA LEU A 20 -15.13 -13.15 19.96
C LEU A 20 -15.70 -13.98 18.82
N VAL A 21 -16.62 -14.90 19.13
CA VAL A 21 -17.29 -15.75 18.13
C VAL A 21 -18.12 -14.88 17.18
N ASP A 22 -18.83 -13.89 17.72
CA ASP A 22 -19.67 -12.99 16.92
C ASP A 22 -18.90 -11.81 16.32
N LEU A 23 -17.64 -11.60 16.74
CA LEU A 23 -16.85 -10.43 16.36
C LEU A 23 -16.54 -10.45 14.86
N GLU A 24 -16.22 -11.62 14.30
CA GLU A 24 -15.97 -11.78 12.86
C GLU A 24 -17.20 -11.36 12.05
N THR A 25 -18.38 -11.86 12.42
CA THR A 25 -19.64 -11.48 11.77
C THR A 25 -19.92 -9.98 11.92
N ALA A 26 -19.71 -9.41 13.10
CA ALA A 26 -19.91 -7.98 13.34
C ALA A 26 -18.97 -7.10 12.50
N VAL A 27 -17.70 -7.50 12.34
CA VAL A 27 -16.72 -6.79 11.50
C VAL A 27 -17.10 -6.87 10.02
N LEU A 28 -17.46 -8.05 9.53
CA LEU A 28 -17.87 -8.22 8.14
C LEU A 28 -19.14 -7.43 7.82
N VAL A 29 -20.13 -7.43 8.72
CA VAL A 29 -21.33 -6.60 8.60
C VAL A 29 -20.97 -5.12 8.57
N ARG A 30 -20.07 -4.67 9.45
CA ARG A 30 -19.62 -3.28 9.48
C ARG A 30 -18.92 -2.86 8.19
N ILE A 31 -18.00 -3.66 7.67
CA ILE A 31 -17.27 -3.38 6.42
C ILE A 31 -18.26 -3.34 5.24
N SER A 32 -19.20 -4.29 5.18
CA SER A 32 -20.20 -4.32 4.11
C SER A 32 -21.17 -3.13 4.17
N GLY A 33 -21.52 -2.65 5.37
CA GLY A 33 -22.29 -1.42 5.58
C GLY A 33 -21.55 -0.18 5.10
N GLU A 34 -20.28 -0.01 5.50
CA GLU A 34 -19.45 1.14 5.09
C GLU A 34 -19.16 1.15 3.58
N MET A 35 -19.00 -0.02 2.95
CA MET A 35 -18.90 -0.13 1.49
C MET A 35 -20.24 0.17 0.79
N GLY A 36 -21.36 -0.26 1.37
CA GLY A 36 -22.70 0.02 0.85
C GLY A 36 -23.08 1.50 0.93
N GLU A 37 -22.72 2.18 2.01
CA GLU A 37 -22.96 3.62 2.18
C GLU A 37 -22.14 4.47 1.19
N HIS A 38 -20.88 4.09 0.90
CA HIS A 38 -20.09 4.73 -0.16
C HIS A 38 -20.61 4.44 -1.58
N ALA A 39 -21.18 3.25 -1.82
CA ALA A 39 -21.73 2.88 -3.12
C ALA A 39 -23.13 3.48 -3.38
N SER A 40 -23.88 3.80 -2.32
CA SER A 40 -25.25 4.34 -2.41
C SER A 40 -25.29 5.84 -2.76
N GLY A 41 -24.21 6.57 -2.47
CA GLY A 41 -24.03 7.98 -2.80
C GLY A 41 -23.67 8.23 -4.28
N GLY A 42 -24.57 7.89 -5.20
CA GLY A 42 -24.51 8.35 -6.59
C GLY A 42 -23.55 7.57 -7.48
N ASN A 43 -23.96 6.39 -7.92
CA ASN A 43 -23.29 5.61 -8.97
C ASN A 43 -22.94 6.47 -10.20
N SER A 44 -23.76 7.46 -10.55
CA SER A 44 -23.51 8.41 -11.63
C SER A 44 -22.31 9.34 -11.38
N PHE A 45 -22.07 9.77 -10.14
CA PHE A 45 -20.92 10.61 -9.78
C PHE A 45 -19.61 9.83 -9.84
N CYS A 46 -19.60 8.61 -9.31
CA CYS A 46 -18.44 7.71 -9.44
C CYS A 46 -18.11 7.41 -10.90
N ILE A 47 -19.13 7.10 -11.72
CA ILE A 47 -18.95 6.87 -13.16
C ILE A 47 -18.40 8.12 -13.85
N ALA A 48 -18.93 9.31 -13.54
CA ALA A 48 -18.45 10.57 -14.11
C ALA A 48 -17.00 10.87 -13.71
N LEU A 49 -16.62 10.57 -12.47
CA LEU A 49 -15.27 10.80 -11.97
C LEU A 49 -14.25 9.85 -12.59
N VAL A 50 -14.61 8.57 -12.75
CA VAL A 50 -13.81 7.58 -13.48
C VAL A 50 -13.65 7.97 -14.95
N ALA A 51 -14.73 8.41 -15.60
CA ALA A 51 -14.69 8.88 -16.99
C ALA A 51 -13.80 10.13 -17.13
N ALA A 52 -13.91 11.09 -16.21
CA ALA A 52 -13.07 12.29 -16.20
C ALA A 52 -11.58 11.97 -16.02
N ALA A 53 -11.25 11.05 -15.10
CA ALA A 53 -9.88 10.61 -14.88
C ALA A 53 -9.30 9.93 -16.13
N LEU A 54 -10.10 9.11 -16.83
CA LEU A 54 -9.69 8.46 -18.07
C LEU A 54 -9.41 9.48 -19.19
N VAL A 55 -10.33 10.44 -19.39
CA VAL A 55 -10.17 11.51 -20.39
C VAL A 55 -8.93 12.35 -20.08
N PHE A 56 -8.71 12.70 -18.81
CA PHE A 56 -7.55 13.48 -18.40
C PHE A 56 -6.25 12.70 -18.59
N GLY A 57 -6.21 11.41 -18.24
CA GLY A 57 -5.04 10.55 -18.44
C GLY A 57 -4.67 10.38 -19.91
N ILE A 58 -5.66 10.14 -20.78
CA ILE A 58 -5.46 10.05 -22.23
C ILE A 58 -5.00 11.41 -22.78
N GLY A 59 -5.72 12.49 -22.44
CA GLY A 59 -5.40 13.84 -22.92
C GLY A 59 -4.00 14.30 -22.50
N ALA A 60 -3.63 14.11 -21.24
CA ALA A 60 -2.31 14.45 -20.72
C ALA A 60 -1.18 13.59 -21.33
N GLY A 61 -1.45 12.31 -21.63
CA GLY A 61 -0.48 11.44 -22.31
C GLY A 61 -0.28 11.75 -23.79
N THR A 62 -1.31 12.29 -24.46
CA THR A 62 -1.24 12.66 -25.90
C THR A 62 -0.66 14.04 -26.17
N LEU A 63 -0.58 14.91 -25.17
CA LEU A 63 0.03 16.23 -25.33
C LEU A 63 1.56 16.10 -25.14
N PRO A 64 2.38 16.17 -26.21
CA PRO A 64 3.83 16.08 -26.09
C PRO A 64 4.35 17.30 -25.34
N SER A 65 4.34 17.22 -24.02
CA SER A 65 4.85 18.26 -23.13
C SER A 65 6.37 18.18 -23.12
N ARG A 66 6.97 18.65 -24.22
CA ARG A 66 8.41 18.79 -24.43
C ARG A 66 9.13 17.46 -24.59
N GLU A 67 10.14 17.41 -25.47
CA GLU A 67 11.08 16.28 -25.50
C GLU A 67 11.60 16.04 -24.09
N ALA A 68 11.54 14.79 -23.63
CA ALA A 68 12.14 14.37 -22.38
C ALA A 68 13.66 14.56 -22.51
N LYS A 69 14.15 15.76 -22.20
CA LYS A 69 15.59 16.03 -22.14
C LYS A 69 16.10 15.23 -20.95
N ALA A 70 16.82 14.14 -21.24
CA ALA A 70 17.51 13.35 -20.22
C ALA A 70 18.27 14.32 -19.32
N ARG A 71 17.89 14.35 -18.03
CA ARG A 71 18.59 15.14 -17.04
C ARG A 71 19.96 14.51 -16.91
N THR A 72 21.01 15.24 -17.27
CA THR A 72 22.39 14.80 -17.11
C THR A 72 22.55 14.26 -15.70
N ALA A 73 23.05 13.03 -15.61
CA ALA A 73 23.06 12.17 -14.43
C ALA A 73 23.18 12.96 -13.13
N ILE A 74 22.24 12.73 -12.20
CA ILE A 74 22.36 13.21 -10.84
C ILE A 74 23.50 12.38 -10.22
N ALA A 75 24.71 12.90 -10.34
CA ALA A 75 25.84 12.40 -9.59
C ALA A 75 25.55 12.51 -8.09
N PRO A 76 26.06 11.59 -7.26
CA PRO A 76 27.44 11.11 -7.34
C PRO A 76 27.67 9.88 -8.24
N LEU A 77 26.61 9.26 -8.77
CA LEU A 77 26.70 8.07 -9.65
C LEU A 77 26.89 8.41 -11.14
N GLY A 78 27.15 9.68 -11.46
CA GLY A 78 27.28 10.21 -12.81
C GLY A 78 28.74 10.18 -13.28
N GLY A 79 29.15 9.05 -13.79
CA GLY A 79 30.49 8.80 -14.34
C GLY A 79 30.81 7.34 -14.12
N ALA A 80 31.26 6.64 -15.15
CA ALA A 80 31.64 5.23 -15.12
C ALA A 80 32.51 4.92 -13.89
N SER A 81 31.87 4.52 -12.80
CA SER A 81 32.56 4.01 -11.62
C SER A 81 32.61 2.51 -11.81
N GLU A 82 33.71 2.06 -12.42
CA GLU A 82 34.14 0.67 -12.51
C GLU A 82 34.44 0.04 -11.12
N LEU A 83 33.94 0.63 -10.04
CA LEU A 83 34.07 0.07 -8.71
C LEU A 83 32.94 -0.94 -8.50
N ALA A 84 33.18 -2.15 -8.97
CA ALA A 84 32.40 -3.32 -8.59
C ALA A 84 32.30 -3.41 -7.05
N PRO A 85 31.15 -3.84 -6.50
CA PRO A 85 30.88 -3.85 -5.05
C PRO A 85 31.88 -4.64 -4.17
N SER A 86 32.80 -5.40 -4.77
CA SER A 86 33.91 -6.05 -4.06
C SER A 86 35.01 -5.08 -3.59
N THR A 87 35.15 -3.90 -4.20
CA THR A 87 36.13 -2.88 -3.78
C THR A 87 35.75 -2.18 -2.46
N LEU A 88 34.49 -2.28 -2.04
CA LEU A 88 34.01 -1.77 -0.75
C LEU A 88 34.38 -2.70 0.43
N LEU A 89 34.65 -3.98 0.15
CA LEU A 89 35.12 -4.98 1.12
C LEU A 89 36.65 -5.00 1.27
N VAL A 90 37.38 -4.40 0.33
CA VAL A 90 38.84 -4.22 0.38
C VAL A 90 39.10 -2.77 0.80
N GLY A 91 38.75 -2.46 2.04
CA GLY A 91 39.00 -1.15 2.62
C GLY A 91 40.49 -0.80 2.61
N ARG A 92 40.78 0.44 2.24
CA ARG A 92 41.96 1.14 2.72
C ARG A 92 41.60 2.57 3.05
#